data_AF-A0A496L844-F1
#
_entry.id   AF-A0A496L844-F1
#
_cell.length_a   1.000
_cell.length_b   1.000
_cell.length_c   1.000
_cell.angle_alpha   90.00
_cell.angle_beta   90.00
_cell.angle_gamma   90.00
#
_symmetry.space_group_name_H-M   'P 1'
#
loop_
_entity.id
_entity.type
_entity.pdbx_description
1 polymer ?
#
loop_
_entity_poly.entity_id
_entity_poly.type
_entity_poly.pdbx_seq_one_letter_code
_entity_poly.pdbx_strand_id
1 'polypeptide(L)'
;MKKVMLLSLLVVVAAMFVAGCKKKENEPTPDPKPVAKPSVEKQWLVDDPVRLDLMGNHLYTIYFLFDISVTEPGYMICGMKNDTLAKMFQIPAGFYFYGGKAKIAITPKDDKSGIITAMVKDSADNYQEEQMLYEDLTENSITLIGIDRNNSIKDTMKAKAANTKIGLKYVGKQ
;
A
#
# COMPACT_ATOMS: atom_id res chain seq x y z
N MET A 1 39.83 -26.97 26.26
CA MET A 1 39.87 -28.43 25.99
C MET A 1 38.68 -28.80 25.11
N LYS A 2 38.93 -29.66 24.11
CA LYS A 2 37.98 -30.15 23.09
C LYS A 2 36.98 -31.17 23.64
N LYS A 3 35.76 -31.19 23.08
CA LYS A 3 34.98 -32.35 22.57
C LYS A 3 33.97 -31.75 21.55
N VAL A 4 34.02 -31.88 20.23
CA VAL A 4 34.08 -33.02 19.27
C VAL A 4 32.88 -33.98 19.36
N MET A 5 31.94 -33.73 18.43
CA MET A 5 31.12 -34.63 17.57
C MET A 5 30.42 -35.88 18.12
N LEU A 6 29.13 -36.04 17.73
CA LEU A 6 28.60 -37.10 16.85
C LEU A 6 27.13 -36.73 16.50
N LEU A 7 26.77 -36.33 15.28
CA LEU A 7 26.48 -37.09 14.04
C LEU A 7 25.24 -38.01 14.09
N SER A 8 24.53 -38.06 12.95
CA SER A 8 23.37 -38.89 12.53
C SER A 8 21.99 -38.23 12.69
N LEU A 9 21.07 -38.22 11.71
CA LEU A 9 20.94 -39.09 10.53
C LEU A 9 20.10 -38.39 9.44
N LEU A 10 20.59 -38.47 8.20
CA LEU A 10 19.90 -38.17 6.95
C LEU A 10 19.10 -39.44 6.57
N VAL A 11 17.80 -39.34 6.33
CA VAL A 11 17.04 -40.43 5.66
C VAL A 11 16.24 -39.82 4.52
N VAL A 12 16.61 -40.24 3.30
CA VAL A 12 15.89 -40.03 2.05
C VAL A 12 15.38 -41.40 1.58
N VAL A 13 14.29 -41.33 0.80
CA VAL A 13 13.84 -42.25 -0.27
C VAL A 13 12.76 -43.27 0.13
N ALA A 14 11.59 -43.13 -0.51
CA ALA A 14 11.08 -44.16 -1.41
C ALA A 14 10.03 -43.59 -2.37
N ALA A 15 10.34 -43.68 -3.67
CA ALA A 15 9.46 -43.39 -4.78
C ALA A 15 8.52 -44.56 -5.06
N MET A 16 7.24 -44.27 -5.33
CA MET A 16 6.31 -45.05 -6.18
C MET A 16 5.35 -43.98 -6.71
N PHE A 17 5.17 -43.74 -8.02
CA PHE A 17 4.69 -44.64 -9.06
C PHE A 17 5.21 -44.19 -10.43
N VAL A 18 5.70 -45.15 -11.24
CA VAL A 18 5.69 -45.00 -12.71
C VAL A 18 4.97 -46.21 -13.28
N ALA A 19 3.65 -46.13 -13.39
CA ALA A 19 2.90 -46.95 -14.33
C ALA A 19 2.97 -46.24 -15.69
N GLY A 20 3.62 -46.87 -16.65
CA GLY A 20 3.66 -46.41 -18.03
C GLY A 20 2.26 -46.41 -18.65
N CYS A 21 1.82 -45.25 -19.12
CA CYS A 21 0.76 -45.12 -20.11
C CYS A 21 1.21 -44.07 -21.12
N LYS A 22 1.66 -44.53 -22.31
CA LYS A 22 1.88 -43.66 -23.46
C LYS A 22 0.54 -43.01 -23.84
N LYS A 23 0.44 -41.70 -23.70
CA LYS A 23 -0.59 -40.88 -24.37
C LYS A 23 0.11 -39.77 -25.16
N LYS A 24 -0.43 -39.57 -26.36
CA LYS A 24 0.06 -38.68 -27.42
C LYS A 24 0.43 -37.31 -26.86
N GLU A 25 1.62 -36.87 -27.24
CA GLU A 25 2.12 -35.51 -27.16
C GLU A 25 1.13 -34.58 -27.88
N ASN A 26 0.30 -33.90 -27.10
CA ASN A 26 -0.19 -32.59 -27.52
C ASN A 26 0.91 -31.61 -27.10
N GLU A 27 1.34 -30.77 -28.03
CA GLU A 27 2.24 -29.65 -27.73
C GLU A 27 1.77 -28.94 -26.44
N PRO A 28 2.68 -28.61 -25.51
CA PRO A 28 2.30 -27.87 -24.33
C PRO A 28 1.88 -26.47 -24.78
N THR A 29 0.57 -26.22 -24.78
CA THR A 29 0.05 -24.85 -24.73
C THR A 29 0.73 -24.20 -23.54
N PRO A 30 1.46 -23.07 -23.70
CA PRO A 30 2.08 -22.41 -22.57
C PRO A 30 0.97 -22.14 -21.55
N ASP A 31 1.16 -22.60 -20.31
CA ASP A 31 0.27 -22.23 -19.22
C ASP A 31 0.12 -20.70 -19.27
N PRO A 32 -1.11 -20.17 -19.26
CA PRO A 32 -1.30 -18.74 -19.16
C PRO A 32 -0.52 -18.29 -17.93
N LYS A 33 0.50 -17.43 -18.12
CA LYS A 33 1.23 -16.85 -17.00
C LYS A 33 0.18 -16.35 -16.01
N PRO A 34 0.25 -16.72 -14.71
CA PRO A 34 -0.68 -16.19 -13.74
C PRO A 34 -0.58 -14.68 -13.80
N VAL A 35 -1.66 -14.04 -14.27
CA VAL A 35 -1.78 -12.58 -14.25
C VAL A 35 -1.91 -12.25 -12.76
N ALA A 36 -0.91 -11.60 -12.20
CA ALA A 36 -0.94 -11.20 -10.81
C ALA A 36 -2.17 -10.31 -10.60
N LYS A 37 -3.00 -10.64 -9.61
CA LYS A 37 -4.14 -9.81 -9.27
C LYS A 37 -3.64 -8.45 -8.79
N PRO A 38 -4.29 -7.34 -9.17
CA PRO A 38 -3.90 -6.03 -8.66
C PRO A 38 -4.09 -6.01 -7.13
N SER A 39 -3.17 -5.33 -6.44
CA SER A 39 -3.22 -5.16 -4.99
C SER A 39 -3.37 -3.69 -4.64
N VAL A 40 -4.23 -3.41 -3.66
CA VAL A 40 -4.38 -2.09 -3.06
C VAL A 40 -3.21 -1.74 -2.12
N GLU A 41 -2.46 -2.74 -1.65
CA GLU A 41 -1.26 -2.55 -0.82
C GLU A 41 -0.10 -2.03 -1.68
N LYS A 42 -0.14 -0.71 -1.92
CA LYS A 42 0.83 0.04 -2.71
C LYS A 42 0.96 1.46 -2.15
N GLN A 43 1.91 2.17 -2.72
CA GLN A 43 1.97 3.63 -2.65
C GLN A 43 1.15 4.21 -3.80
N TRP A 44 0.17 5.06 -3.48
CA TRP A 44 -0.75 5.70 -4.43
C TRP A 44 -0.60 7.21 -4.38
N LEU A 45 -0.42 7.83 -5.54
CA LEU A 45 -0.26 9.26 -5.72
C LEU A 45 -1.56 9.87 -6.25
N VAL A 46 -2.11 10.86 -5.55
CA VAL A 46 -3.25 11.63 -6.05
C VAL A 46 -2.74 12.62 -7.10
N ASP A 47 -3.34 12.57 -8.29
CA ASP A 47 -2.94 13.42 -9.43
C ASP A 47 -3.42 14.87 -9.26
N ASP A 48 -4.54 15.07 -8.55
CA ASP A 48 -5.14 16.38 -8.41
C ASP A 48 -4.48 17.21 -7.31
N PRO A 49 -3.96 18.41 -7.67
CA PRO A 49 -3.34 19.31 -6.72
C PRO A 49 -4.39 19.92 -5.80
N VAL A 50 -4.30 19.67 -4.50
CA VAL A 50 -5.11 20.42 -3.51
C VAL A 50 -4.42 21.75 -3.22
N ARG A 51 -5.16 22.84 -3.41
CA ARG A 51 -4.70 24.19 -3.03
C ARG A 51 -5.07 24.45 -1.58
N LEU A 52 -4.08 24.62 -0.72
CA LEU A 52 -4.28 25.09 0.64
C LEU A 52 -3.71 26.51 0.80
N ASP A 53 -4.49 27.35 1.46
CA ASP A 53 -4.02 28.65 1.96
C ASP A 53 -3.43 28.47 3.35
N LEU A 54 -2.11 28.56 3.44
CA LEU A 54 -1.38 28.61 4.69
C LEU A 54 -0.82 30.02 4.87
N MET A 55 -1.28 30.69 5.93
CA MET A 55 -0.71 31.97 6.40
C MET A 55 -0.73 33.12 5.38
N GLY A 56 -1.80 33.21 4.57
CA GLY A 56 -1.99 34.34 3.65
C GLY A 56 -1.10 34.36 2.40
N ASN A 57 -0.29 33.31 2.19
CA ASN A 57 0.44 33.11 0.94
C ASN A 57 -0.21 31.99 0.13
N HIS A 58 -0.64 32.33 -1.09
CA HIS A 58 -1.26 31.38 -2.00
C HIS A 58 -0.26 30.36 -2.55
N LEU A 59 -0.75 29.12 -2.65
CA LEU A 59 -0.32 28.04 -3.55
C LEU A 59 0.81 27.13 -3.08
N TYR A 60 0.57 26.42 -1.97
CA TYR A 60 1.11 25.07 -1.89
C TYR A 60 0.21 24.15 -2.72
N THR A 61 0.75 23.67 -3.83
CA THR A 61 0.17 22.51 -4.50
C THR A 61 0.53 21.28 -3.67
N ILE A 62 -0.46 20.72 -2.98
CA ILE A 62 -0.24 19.55 -2.15
C ILE A 62 -0.63 18.33 -2.95
N TYR A 63 0.36 17.46 -3.15
CA TYR A 63 0.15 16.11 -3.63
C TYR A 63 0.10 15.20 -2.42
N PHE A 64 -0.91 14.32 -2.40
CA PHE A 64 -1.04 13.29 -1.39
C PHE A 64 -0.42 11.98 -1.86
N LEU A 65 0.29 11.33 -0.95
CA LEU A 65 0.74 9.96 -1.06
C LEU A 65 -0.02 9.13 -0.03
N PHE A 66 -0.76 8.13 -0.48
CA PHE A 66 -1.30 7.08 0.37
C PHE A 66 -0.37 5.87 0.30
N ASP A 67 0.35 5.59 1.37
CA ASP A 67 1.08 4.34 1.54
C ASP A 67 0.20 3.37 2.32
N ILE A 68 -0.37 2.40 1.62
CA ILE A 68 -1.22 1.37 2.22
C ILE A 68 -0.33 0.14 2.49
N SER A 69 0.22 0.11 3.71
CA SER A 69 1.00 -0.98 4.30
C SER A 69 2.25 -1.45 3.54
N VAL A 70 2.85 -0.61 2.70
CA VAL A 70 4.14 -0.90 2.06
C VAL A 70 5.30 -0.50 2.96
N THR A 71 5.25 0.72 3.50
CA THR A 71 6.34 1.26 4.33
C THR A 71 6.32 0.69 5.74
N GLU A 72 5.13 0.52 6.31
CA GLU A 72 4.94 -0.01 7.66
C GLU A 72 3.73 -0.95 7.67
N PRO A 73 3.96 -2.28 7.76
CA PRO A 73 2.89 -3.27 7.69
C PRO A 73 1.79 -3.00 8.73
N GLY A 74 0.53 -2.99 8.28
CA GLY A 74 -0.63 -2.76 9.14
C GLY A 74 -1.01 -1.28 9.33
N TYR A 75 -0.27 -0.35 8.73
CA TYR A 75 -0.59 1.08 8.76
C TYR A 75 -0.91 1.64 7.37
N MET A 76 -1.78 2.64 7.35
CA MET A 76 -1.94 3.59 6.25
C MET A 76 -1.23 4.89 6.64
N ILE A 77 -0.35 5.36 5.76
CA ILE A 77 0.35 6.64 5.92
C ILE A 77 -0.13 7.58 4.84
N CYS A 78 -0.72 8.71 5.25
CA CYS A 78 -1.01 9.83 4.36
C CYS A 78 0.15 10.83 4.46
N GLY A 79 0.90 10.94 3.39
CA GLY A 79 2.02 11.86 3.25
C GLY A 79 1.66 13.07 2.40
N MET A 80 2.21 14.22 2.74
CA MET A 80 2.12 15.44 1.93
C MET A 80 3.50 15.80 1.37
N LYS A 81 3.58 16.05 0.06
CA LYS A 81 4.81 16.54 -0.56
C LYS A 81 5.10 17.96 -0.04
N ASN A 82 6.32 18.19 0.48
CA ASN A 82 6.70 19.52 0.97
C ASN A 82 8.20 19.79 0.79
N ASP A 83 8.55 20.49 -0.29
CA ASP A 83 9.94 20.79 -0.61
C ASP A 83 10.59 21.80 0.37
N THR A 84 9.80 22.62 1.06
CA THR A 84 10.29 23.51 2.13
C THR A 84 10.76 22.70 3.34
N LEU A 85 9.96 21.72 3.79
CA LEU A 85 10.37 20.81 4.85
C LEU A 85 11.58 19.97 4.43
N ALA A 86 11.64 19.52 3.18
CA ALA A 86 12.82 18.79 2.67
C ALA A 86 14.11 19.61 2.82
N LYS A 87 14.08 20.90 2.48
CA LYS A 87 15.20 21.82 2.70
C LYS A 87 15.54 21.99 4.18
N MET A 88 14.54 22.17 5.05
CA MET A 88 14.75 22.31 6.49
C MET A 88 15.42 21.08 7.11
N PHE A 89 15.03 19.87 6.68
CA PHE A 89 15.62 18.61 7.13
C PHE A 89 16.90 18.20 6.37
N GLN A 90 17.38 19.03 5.43
CA GLN A 90 18.57 18.75 4.61
C GLN A 90 18.47 17.41 3.84
N ILE A 91 17.27 17.08 3.35
CA ILE A 91 17.02 15.88 2.52
C ILE A 91 16.65 16.27 1.08
N PRO A 92 16.79 15.37 0.10
CA PRO A 92 16.44 15.65 -1.29
C PRO A 92 14.98 16.13 -1.45
N ALA A 93 14.72 16.93 -2.47
CA ALA A 93 13.35 17.30 -2.85
C ALA A 93 12.52 16.07 -3.25
N GLY A 94 11.20 16.18 -3.20
CA GLY A 94 10.31 15.06 -3.54
C GLY A 94 10.00 14.10 -2.39
N PHE A 95 10.43 14.40 -1.16
CA PHE A 95 10.00 13.67 0.03
C PHE A 95 8.58 14.05 0.44
N TYR A 96 7.87 13.06 0.95
CA TYR A 96 6.55 13.21 1.56
C TYR A 96 6.68 13.17 3.08
N PHE A 97 5.92 14.02 3.77
CA PHE A 97 5.99 14.17 5.21
C PHE A 97 4.67 13.75 5.84
N TYR A 98 4.73 13.09 7.00
CA TYR A 98 3.54 12.59 7.72
C TYR A 98 3.68 12.78 9.23
N GLY A 99 2.56 13.05 9.91
CA GLY A 99 2.52 13.33 11.35
C GLY A 99 1.78 12.29 12.20
N GLY A 100 1.08 11.35 11.57
CA GLY A 100 0.30 10.31 12.23
C GLY A 100 0.19 9.06 11.36
N LYS A 101 -0.23 7.96 11.98
CA LYS A 101 -0.42 6.67 11.30
C LYS A 101 -1.82 6.17 11.62
N ALA A 102 -2.53 5.63 10.63
CA ALA A 102 -3.82 4.99 10.82
C ALA A 102 -3.66 3.47 10.72
N LYS A 103 -4.34 2.70 11.57
CA LYS A 103 -4.40 1.24 11.37
C LYS A 103 -5.35 0.96 10.21
N ILE A 104 -4.95 0.08 9.29
CA ILE A 104 -5.74 -0.24 8.10
C ILE A 104 -6.37 -1.63 8.17
N ALA A 105 -7.66 -1.70 7.83
CA ALA A 105 -8.36 -2.93 7.50
C ALA A 105 -8.88 -2.82 6.06
N ILE A 106 -8.63 -3.85 5.26
CA ILE A 106 -9.10 -3.93 3.87
C ILE A 106 -10.15 -5.04 3.82
N THR A 107 -11.34 -4.69 3.38
CA THR A 107 -12.45 -5.63 3.14
C THR A 107 -12.74 -5.65 1.64
N PRO A 108 -12.15 -6.59 0.88
CA PRO A 108 -12.42 -6.72 -0.55
C PRO A 108 -13.88 -7.11 -0.78
N LYS A 109 -14.50 -6.49 -1.79
CA LYS A 109 -15.78 -6.91 -2.34
C LYS A 109 -15.55 -7.83 -3.55
N ASP A 110 -14.60 -7.47 -4.40
CA ASP A 110 -14.12 -8.25 -5.53
C ASP A 110 -12.65 -7.90 -5.84
N ASP A 111 -12.13 -8.37 -6.98
CA ASP A 111 -10.73 -8.16 -7.38
C ASP A 111 -10.40 -6.68 -7.71
N LYS A 112 -11.40 -5.81 -7.84
CA LYS A 112 -11.25 -4.42 -8.27
C LYS A 112 -11.87 -3.39 -7.32
N SER A 113 -12.61 -3.83 -6.31
CA SER A 113 -13.33 -2.95 -5.41
C SER A 113 -13.45 -3.49 -3.99
N GLY A 114 -13.69 -2.59 -3.05
CA GLY A 114 -13.91 -2.93 -1.65
C GLY A 114 -13.89 -1.71 -0.74
N ILE A 115 -13.69 -1.96 0.55
CA ILE A 115 -13.69 -0.94 1.59
C ILE A 115 -12.32 -0.93 2.26
N ILE A 116 -11.77 0.26 2.46
CA ILE A 116 -10.64 0.55 3.32
C ILE A 116 -11.20 1.23 4.58
N THR A 117 -10.98 0.60 5.71
CA THR A 117 -11.33 1.13 7.02
C THR A 117 -10.05 1.55 7.74
N ALA A 118 -9.98 2.81 8.14
CA ALA A 118 -8.84 3.40 8.82
C ALA A 118 -9.22 3.86 10.22
N MET A 119 -8.47 3.43 11.24
CA MET A 119 -8.58 4.01 12.59
C MET A 119 -7.63 5.21 12.69
N VAL A 120 -8.21 6.41 12.72
CA VAL A 120 -7.48 7.69 12.72
C VAL A 120 -7.59 8.34 14.10
N LYS A 121 -6.51 8.99 14.55
CA LYS A 121 -6.51 9.78 15.78
C LYS A 121 -7.00 11.20 15.48
N ASP A 122 -8.00 11.68 16.21
CA ASP A 122 -8.50 13.04 16.10
C ASP A 122 -7.60 14.05 16.84
N SER A 123 -7.93 15.35 16.75
CA SER A 123 -7.17 16.43 17.39
C SER A 123 -7.23 16.40 18.93
N ALA A 124 -8.15 15.65 19.51
CA ALA A 124 -8.30 15.44 20.95
C ALA A 124 -7.73 14.08 21.40
N ASP A 125 -6.89 13.47 20.57
CA ASP A 125 -6.24 12.20 20.81
C ASP A 125 -7.17 10.96 20.90
N ASN A 126 -8.42 11.06 20.47
CA ASN A 126 -9.34 9.92 20.41
C ASN A 126 -9.23 9.20 19.07
N TYR A 127 -9.48 7.89 19.07
CA TYR A 127 -9.53 7.11 17.85
C TYR A 127 -10.93 7.11 17.25
N GLN A 128 -11.02 7.39 15.95
CA GLN A 128 -12.25 7.36 15.17
C GLN A 128 -12.07 6.47 13.95
N GLU A 129 -13.14 5.80 13.55
CA GLU A 129 -13.17 5.02 12.32
C GLU A 129 -13.52 5.93 11.13
N GLU A 130 -12.71 5.88 10.09
CA GLU A 130 -12.98 6.49 8.80
C GLU A 130 -13.01 5.41 7.71
N GLN A 131 -13.92 5.56 6.74
CA GLN A 131 -14.09 4.61 5.66
C GLN A 131 -13.89 5.27 4.29
N MET A 132 -13.22 4.54 3.41
CA MET A 132 -13.07 4.88 2.00
C MET A 132 -13.45 3.66 1.17
N LEU A 133 -14.21 3.84 0.10
CA LEU A 133 -14.31 2.81 -0.93
C LEU A 133 -13.09 2.92 -1.84
N TYR A 134 -12.66 1.77 -2.34
CA TYR A 134 -11.87 1.73 -3.55
C TYR A 134 -12.64 1.04 -4.66
N GLU A 135 -12.53 1.58 -5.86
CA GLU A 135 -13.12 1.06 -7.08
C GLU A 135 -12.14 1.22 -8.24
N ASP A 136 -12.42 0.56 -9.37
CA ASP A 136 -11.60 0.59 -10.58
C ASP A 136 -10.11 0.28 -10.35
N LEU A 137 -9.81 -0.59 -9.38
CA LEU A 137 -8.43 -0.96 -9.08
C LEU A 137 -7.81 -1.70 -10.28
N THR A 138 -6.71 -1.13 -10.77
CA THR A 138 -5.83 -1.72 -11.77
C THR A 138 -4.42 -1.84 -11.18
N GLU A 139 -3.47 -2.35 -11.98
CA GLU A 139 -2.06 -2.34 -11.57
C GLU A 139 -1.54 -0.92 -11.31
N ASN A 140 -2.09 0.08 -12.01
CA ASN A 140 -1.54 1.44 -12.10
C ASN A 140 -2.49 2.53 -11.59
N SER A 141 -3.74 2.22 -11.30
CA SER A 141 -4.75 3.21 -10.91
C SER A 141 -5.72 2.66 -9.87
N ILE A 142 -6.28 3.57 -9.09
CA ILE A 142 -7.38 3.31 -8.17
C ILE A 142 -8.26 4.55 -8.06
N THR A 143 -9.57 4.36 -7.94
CA THR A 143 -10.51 5.40 -7.55
C THR A 143 -10.80 5.23 -6.07
N LEU A 144 -10.53 6.27 -5.27
CA LEU A 144 -10.83 6.32 -3.83
C LEU A 144 -12.05 7.21 -3.61
N ILE A 145 -13.06 6.72 -2.89
CA ILE A 145 -14.29 7.45 -2.62
C ILE A 145 -14.41 7.62 -1.10
N GLY A 146 -14.32 8.87 -0.64
CA GLY A 146 -14.49 9.19 0.77
C GLY A 146 -15.95 9.12 1.17
N ILE A 147 -16.27 8.39 2.23
CA ILE A 147 -17.62 8.26 2.76
C ILE A 147 -17.71 8.90 4.15
N ASP A 148 -18.79 9.62 4.43
CA ASP A 148 -19.11 10.06 5.78
C ASP A 148 -19.83 9.01 6.62
N ARG A 149 -20.09 9.33 7.89
CA ARG A 149 -20.76 8.43 8.84
C ARG A 149 -22.21 8.10 8.47
N ASN A 150 -22.81 8.85 7.54
CA ASN A 150 -24.16 8.63 7.03
C ASN A 150 -24.15 7.86 5.71
N ASN A 151 -23.03 7.24 5.34
CA ASN A 151 -22.81 6.58 4.07
C ASN A 151 -22.96 7.50 2.84
N SER A 152 -22.81 8.82 3.03
CA SER A 152 -22.85 9.78 1.92
C SER A 152 -21.46 9.98 1.32
N ILE A 153 -21.39 10.02 -0.01
CA ILE A 153 -20.15 10.31 -0.72
C ILE A 153 -19.76 11.76 -0.44
N LYS A 154 -18.55 11.95 0.10
CA LYS A 154 -17.95 13.25 0.36
C LYS A 154 -17.11 13.74 -0.82
N ASP A 155 -16.27 12.85 -1.32
CA ASP A 155 -15.28 13.18 -2.33
C ASP A 155 -14.87 11.93 -3.11
N THR A 156 -14.31 12.13 -4.30
CA THR A 156 -13.78 11.08 -5.15
C THR A 156 -12.43 11.51 -5.70
N MET A 157 -11.41 10.70 -5.47
CA MET A 157 -10.04 10.96 -5.88
C MET A 157 -9.55 9.84 -6.78
N LYS A 158 -8.88 10.20 -7.87
CA LYS A 158 -8.10 9.23 -8.65
C LYS A 158 -6.65 9.26 -8.20
N ALA A 159 -6.11 8.07 -7.97
CA ALA A 159 -4.71 7.92 -7.63
C ALA A 159 -4.02 6.92 -8.56
N LYS A 160 -2.76 7.20 -8.86
CA LYS A 160 -1.89 6.35 -9.66
C LYS A 160 -0.89 5.61 -8.78
N ALA A 161 -0.51 4.40 -9.19
CA ALA A 161 0.52 3.66 -8.48
C ALA A 161 1.87 4.41 -8.55
N ALA A 162 2.58 4.45 -7.44
CA ALA A 162 3.96 4.87 -7.42
C ALA A 162 4.82 3.79 -8.09
N ASN A 163 5.46 4.13 -9.20
CA ASN A 163 6.30 3.18 -9.96
C ASN A 163 7.63 2.87 -9.26
N THR A 164 7.99 3.62 -8.22
CA THR A 164 9.20 3.46 -7.40
C THR A 164 8.86 3.74 -5.95
N LYS A 165 9.58 3.14 -5.01
CA LYS A 165 9.43 3.46 -3.59
C LYS A 165 9.71 4.95 -3.34
N ILE A 166 8.72 5.64 -2.78
CA ILE A 166 8.78 7.07 -2.47
C ILE A 166 9.24 7.27 -1.03
N GLY A 167 10.10 8.27 -0.82
CA GLY A 167 10.61 8.64 0.50
C GLY A 167 9.52 9.27 1.37
N LEU A 168 9.35 8.72 2.58
CA LEU A 168 8.46 9.21 3.62
C LEU A 168 9.26 9.64 4.85
N LYS A 169 8.95 10.80 5.42
CA LYS A 169 9.59 11.33 6.63
C LYS A 169 8.55 11.69 7.70
N TYR A 170 8.67 11.08 8.88
CA TYR A 170 7.84 11.42 10.03
C TYR A 170 8.21 12.78 10.61
N VAL A 171 7.21 13.60 10.93
CA VAL A 171 7.35 14.95 11.52
C VAL A 171 6.44 15.18 12.74
N GLY A 172 5.82 14.13 13.30
CA GLY A 172 4.99 14.25 14.49
C GLY A 172 5.80 14.46 15.78
N LYS A 173 5.12 14.83 16.88
CA LYS A 173 5.76 15.08 18.19
C LYS A 173 6.49 13.80 18.66
N GLN A 174 7.75 13.98 19.06
CA GLN A 174 8.54 12.97 19.79
C GLN A 174 8.16 12.98 21.26
#